data_AF-A0A531LPP3-F1
#
_entry.id   AF-A0A531LPP3-F1
#
_cell.length_a   1.000
_cell.length_b   1.000
_cell.length_c   1.000
_cell.angle_alpha   90.00
_cell.angle_beta   90.00
_cell.angle_gamma   90.00
#
_symmetry.space_group_name_H-M   'P 1'
#
loop_
_entity.id
_entity.type
_entity.pdbx_description
1 polymer ?
#
loop_
_entity_poly.entity_id
_entity_poly.type
_entity_poly.pdbx_seq_one_letter_code
_entity_poly.pdbx_strand_id
1 'polypeptide(L)'
;LVGAECAADEGGAVRQGQDLLGAGAQAVLIKGGHASGPRSTDILLRSNQEPIRFDTPRLAAWMRGTGCMLASVIAAHLAKAHPLEDSARKGKLFVFERLQEHAAE
;
A
#
# COMPACT_ATOMS: atom_id res chain seq x y z
N LEU A 1 -7.63 11.31 6.99
CA LEU A 1 -8.12 12.26 5.94
C LEU A 1 -7.96 13.68 6.46
N VAL A 2 -7.92 14.73 5.62
CA VAL A 2 -7.79 16.10 6.13
C VAL A 2 -8.94 16.40 7.09
N GLY A 3 -8.61 16.75 8.34
CA GLY A 3 -9.59 17.00 9.40
C GLY A 3 -10.16 15.76 10.10
N ALA A 4 -9.81 14.54 9.67
CA ALA A 4 -10.22 13.31 10.34
C ALA A 4 -9.09 12.76 11.24
N GLU A 5 -9.47 12.08 12.31
CA GLU A 5 -8.53 11.37 13.18
C GLU A 5 -7.78 10.26 12.41
N CYS A 6 -6.57 9.93 12.86
CA CYS A 6 -5.81 8.82 12.30
C CYS A 6 -6.51 7.48 12.60
N ALA A 7 -6.58 6.59 11.61
CA ALA A 7 -7.06 5.24 11.82
C ALA A 7 -6.16 4.49 12.82
N ALA A 8 -6.77 3.92 13.86
CA ALA A 8 -6.07 3.15 14.90
C ALA A 8 -5.80 1.70 14.50
N ASP A 9 -6.56 1.17 13.54
CA ASP A 9 -6.49 -0.21 13.08
C ASP A 9 -6.80 -0.32 11.57
N GLU A 10 -6.68 -1.54 11.05
CA GLU A 10 -7.00 -1.85 9.66
C GLU A 10 -8.44 -1.47 9.30
N GLY A 11 -9.41 -1.77 10.18
CA GLY A 11 -10.82 -1.46 9.91
C GLY A 11 -11.06 0.03 9.72
N GLY A 12 -10.43 0.87 10.55
CA GLY A 12 -10.45 2.32 10.42
C GLY A 12 -9.78 2.79 9.13
N ALA A 13 -8.66 2.17 8.76
CA ALA A 13 -7.95 2.52 7.53
C ALA A 13 -8.79 2.17 6.29
N VAL A 14 -9.46 1.01 6.28
CA VAL A 14 -10.37 0.59 5.21
C VAL A 14 -11.56 1.54 5.11
N ARG A 15 -12.19 1.94 6.23
CA ARG A 15 -13.28 2.93 6.23
C ARG A 15 -12.84 4.26 5.62
N GLN A 16 -11.70 4.80 6.05
CA GLN A 16 -11.17 6.04 5.48
C GLN A 16 -10.80 5.91 3.99
N GLY A 17 -10.35 4.72 3.56
CA GLY A 17 -10.12 4.44 2.14
C GLY A 17 -11.41 4.33 1.33
N GLN A 18 -12.49 3.81 1.92
CA GLN A 18 -13.82 3.79 1.30
C GLN A 18 -14.39 5.21 1.15
N ASP A 19 -14.14 6.11 2.10
CA ASP A 19 -14.52 7.53 1.98
C ASP A 19 -13.84 8.18 0.77
N LEU A 20 -12.56 7.87 0.53
CA LEU A 20 -11.83 8.35 -0.67
C LEU A 20 -12.41 7.79 -1.97
N LEU A 21 -12.84 6.53 -1.99
CA LEU A 21 -13.56 5.96 -3.13
C LEU A 21 -14.89 6.70 -3.35
N GLY A 22 -15.65 6.95 -2.29
CA GLY A 22 -16.91 7.71 -2.33
C GLY A 22 -16.74 9.15 -2.80
N ALA A 23 -15.56 9.74 -2.57
CA ALA A 23 -15.18 11.06 -3.06
C ALA A 23 -14.74 11.09 -4.55
N GLY A 24 -14.72 9.94 -5.23
CA GLY A 24 -14.48 9.85 -6.67
C GLY A 24 -13.18 9.15 -7.09
N ALA A 25 -12.38 8.64 -6.15
CA ALA A 25 -11.23 7.81 -6.50
C ALA A 25 -11.72 6.49 -7.14
N GLN A 26 -11.11 6.06 -8.26
CA GLN A 26 -11.45 4.78 -8.89
C GLN A 26 -10.85 3.58 -8.14
N ALA A 27 -9.71 3.80 -7.48
CA ALA A 27 -9.02 2.84 -6.65
C ALA A 27 -8.20 3.56 -5.58
N VAL A 28 -8.01 2.92 -4.43
CA VAL A 28 -7.20 3.45 -3.33
C VAL A 28 -6.27 2.35 -2.83
N LEU A 29 -4.96 2.63 -2.76
CA LEU A 29 -3.99 1.74 -2.13
C LEU A 29 -3.57 2.31 -0.78
N ILE A 30 -3.92 1.64 0.31
CA ILE A 30 -3.54 1.98 1.68
C ILE A 30 -2.23 1.26 2.00
N LYS A 31 -1.20 1.98 2.42
CA LYS A 31 0.10 1.37 2.78
C LYS A 31 0.12 0.84 4.23
N GLY A 32 0.74 -0.32 4.44
CA GLY A 32 0.94 -0.93 5.76
C GLY A 32 2.13 -0.38 6.57
N GLY A 33 2.92 0.53 5.98
CA GLY A 33 4.20 0.97 6.55
C GLY A 33 4.12 1.61 7.94
N HIS A 34 2.99 2.23 8.30
CA HIS A 34 2.78 2.86 9.62
C HIS A 34 1.94 2.02 10.58
N ALA A 35 1.42 0.86 10.16
CA ALA A 35 0.72 -0.05 11.05
C ALA A 35 1.71 -0.67 12.06
N SER A 36 1.18 -1.15 13.19
CA SER A 36 1.93 -1.95 14.16
C SER A 36 1.87 -3.45 13.83
N GLY A 37 2.67 -4.26 14.52
CA GLY A 37 2.64 -5.72 14.42
C GLY A 37 3.64 -6.34 13.43
N PRO A 38 3.67 -7.67 13.33
CA PRO A 38 4.72 -8.42 12.64
C PRO A 38 4.60 -8.39 11.11
N ARG A 39 3.50 -7.83 10.58
CA ARG A 39 3.21 -7.74 9.15
C ARG A 39 3.14 -6.30 8.70
N SER A 40 3.49 -6.07 7.44
CA SER A 40 3.30 -4.82 6.73
C SER A 40 2.37 -5.12 5.56
N THR A 41 1.09 -4.85 5.73
CA THR A 41 0.04 -5.20 4.76
C THR A 41 -0.42 -3.95 4.01
N ASP A 42 -0.28 -3.96 2.69
CA ASP A 42 -0.89 -2.93 1.85
C ASP A 42 -2.28 -3.42 1.38
N ILE A 43 -3.25 -2.52 1.27
CA ILE A 43 -4.66 -2.86 0.98
C ILE A 43 -5.15 -2.06 -0.21
N LEU A 44 -5.51 -2.75 -1.29
CA LEU A 44 -6.14 -2.16 -2.47
C LEU A 44 -7.66 -2.23 -2.35
N LEU A 45 -8.30 -1.06 -2.44
CA LEU A 45 -9.74 -0.89 -2.47
C LEU A 45 -10.19 -0.46 -3.86
N ARG A 46 -11.33 -1.00 -4.29
CA ARG A 46 -12.05 -0.62 -5.52
C ARG A 46 -13.55 -0.67 -5.25
N SER A 47 -14.32 0.17 -5.91
CA SER A 47 -15.78 0.19 -5.76
C SER A 47 -16.38 -1.18 -6.10
N ASN A 48 -17.29 -1.67 -5.26
CA ASN A 48 -18.01 -2.93 -5.43
C ASN A 48 -17.09 -4.17 -5.55
N GLN A 49 -15.90 -4.12 -4.94
CA GLN A 49 -14.98 -5.25 -4.91
C GLN A 49 -14.43 -5.44 -3.50
N GLU A 50 -14.14 -6.69 -3.15
CA GLU A 50 -13.50 -7.02 -1.88
C GLU A 50 -12.10 -6.40 -1.78
N PRO A 51 -11.68 -5.94 -0.58
CA PRO A 51 -10.32 -5.46 -0.34
C PRO A 51 -9.27 -6.53 -0.64
N ILE A 52 -8.26 -6.18 -1.44
CA ILE A 52 -7.15 -7.07 -1.76
C ILE A 52 -5.96 -6.70 -0.89
N ARG A 53 -5.40 -7.69 -0.19
CA ARG A 53 -4.28 -7.51 0.74
C ARG A 53 -2.97 -8.02 0.12
N PHE A 54 -1.94 -7.19 0.16
CA PHE A 54 -0.58 -7.53 -0.24
C PHE A 54 0.31 -7.52 0.99
N ASP A 55 0.62 -8.72 1.49
CA ASP A 55 1.16 -8.90 2.81
C ASP A 55 2.63 -9.35 2.79
N THR A 56 3.48 -8.68 3.57
CA THR A 56 4.89 -9.04 3.74
C THR A 56 5.27 -9.02 5.23
N PRO A 57 6.30 -9.76 5.65
CA PRO A 57 6.88 -9.57 6.99
C PRO A 57 7.28 -8.12 7.21
N ARG A 58 7.13 -7.63 8.44
CA ARG A 58 7.73 -6.36 8.84
C ARG A 58 9.21 -6.57 9.10
N LEU A 59 10.04 -5.80 8.42
CA LEU A 59 11.49 -5.78 8.65
C LEU A 59 11.82 -4.71 9.69
N ALA A 60 12.82 -4.96 10.53
CA ALA A 60 13.35 -3.98 11.47
C ALA A 60 14.29 -2.96 10.78
N ALA A 61 13.84 -2.43 9.63
CA ALA A 61 14.60 -1.54 8.78
C ALA A 61 13.72 -0.40 8.26
N TRP A 62 14.33 0.76 8.04
CA TRP A 62 13.62 1.99 7.68
C TRP A 62 14.40 2.73 6.60
N MET A 63 13.72 3.12 5.53
CA MET A 63 14.29 3.99 4.51
C MET A 63 13.27 5.07 4.12
N ARG A 64 13.76 6.27 3.78
CA ARG A 64 12.91 7.32 3.22
C ARG A 64 12.64 7.01 1.74
N GLY A 65 11.50 7.48 1.23
CA GLY A 65 11.16 7.34 -0.19
C GLY A 65 10.50 6.01 -0.58
N THR A 66 10.25 5.07 0.34
CA THR A 66 9.51 3.82 0.05
C THR A 66 8.14 4.06 -0.60
N GLY A 67 7.43 5.10 -0.17
CA GLY A 67 6.15 5.48 -0.77
C GLY A 67 6.30 5.95 -2.22
N CYS A 68 7.33 6.76 -2.50
CA CYS A 68 7.62 7.21 -3.87
C CYS A 68 8.02 6.02 -4.75
N MET A 69 8.88 5.15 -4.25
CA MET A 69 9.31 3.92 -4.93
C MET A 69 8.12 3.01 -5.26
N LEU A 70 7.23 2.75 -4.28
CA LEU A 70 6.00 1.99 -4.47
C LEU A 70 5.16 2.59 -5.62
N ALA A 71 4.88 3.90 -5.55
CA ALA A 71 4.08 4.59 -6.55
C ALA A 71 4.72 4.56 -7.95
N SER A 72 6.04 4.77 -8.05
CA SER A 72 6.77 4.72 -9.31
C SER A 72 6.72 3.33 -9.97
N VAL A 73 6.87 2.25 -9.19
CA VAL A 73 6.78 0.88 -9.71
C VAL A 73 5.38 0.57 -10.21
N ILE A 74 4.34 0.96 -9.46
CA ILE A 74 2.94 0.80 -9.87
C ILE A 74 2.68 1.55 -11.19
N ALA A 75 3.07 2.83 -11.26
CA ALA A 75 2.88 3.66 -12.44
C ALA A 75 3.59 3.07 -13.67
N ALA A 76 4.83 2.58 -13.51
CA ALA A 76 5.59 1.95 -14.59
C ALA A 76 4.92 0.66 -15.09
N HIS A 77 4.36 -0.17 -14.21
CA HIS A 77 3.63 -1.37 -14.62
C HIS A 77 2.29 -1.06 -15.30
N LEU A 78 1.54 -0.08 -14.80
CA LEU A 78 0.31 0.39 -15.43
C LEU A 78 0.58 0.95 -16.83
N ALA A 79 1.67 1.71 -17.02
CA ALA A 79 2.07 2.21 -18.34
C ALA A 79 2.39 1.08 -19.34
N LYS A 80 2.73 -0.12 -18.85
CA LYS A 80 2.94 -1.33 -19.65
C LYS A 80 1.66 -2.18 -19.80
N ALA A 81 0.50 -1.60 -19.51
CA ALA A 81 -0.81 -2.24 -19.55
C ALA A 81 -0.95 -3.48 -18.64
N HIS A 82 -0.16 -3.58 -17.56
CA HIS A 82 -0.38 -4.61 -16.57
C HIS A 82 -1.63 -4.32 -15.74
N PRO A 83 -2.35 -5.35 -15.24
CA PRO A 83 -3.46 -5.16 -14.33
C PRO A 83 -3.07 -4.36 -13.08
N LEU A 84 -4.01 -3.58 -12.54
CA LEU A 84 -3.78 -2.76 -11.35
C LEU A 84 -3.35 -3.59 -10.13
N GLU A 85 -4.01 -4.73 -9.92
CA GLU A 85 -3.68 -5.63 -8.83
C GLU A 85 -2.25 -6.16 -8.94
N ASP A 86 -1.86 -6.63 -10.13
CA ASP A 86 -0.49 -7.10 -10.39
C ASP A 86 0.53 -5.99 -10.21
N SER A 87 0.19 -4.76 -10.62
CA SER A 87 1.04 -3.59 -10.47
C SER A 87 1.27 -3.25 -9.00
N ALA A 88 0.22 -3.26 -8.18
CA ALA A 88 0.30 -3.07 -6.73
C ALA A 88 1.09 -4.18 -6.03
N ARG A 89 0.85 -5.44 -6.42
CA ARG A 89 1.58 -6.61 -5.90
C ARG A 89 3.08 -6.52 -6.20
N LYS A 90 3.45 -6.16 -7.43
CA LYS A 90 4.85 -5.96 -7.84
C LYS A 90 5.49 -4.78 -7.13
N GLY A 91 4.76 -3.68 -6.94
CA GLY A 91 5.22 -2.53 -6.16
C GLY A 91 5.53 -2.89 -4.71
N LYS A 92 4.61 -3.63 -4.05
CA LYS A 92 4.81 -4.11 -2.67
C LYS A 92 6.07 -4.97 -2.55
N LEU A 93 6.22 -5.94 -3.46
CA LEU A 93 7.35 -6.86 -3.46
C LEU A 93 8.68 -6.11 -3.67
N PHE A 94 8.73 -5.20 -4.63
CA PHE A 94 9.92 -4.40 -4.91
C PHE A 94 10.38 -3.59 -3.69
N VAL A 95 9.45 -2.92 -3.00
CA VAL A 95 9.80 -2.16 -1.78
C VAL A 95 10.27 -3.07 -0.66
N PHE A 96 9.66 -4.25 -0.50
CA PHE A 96 10.08 -5.23 0.49
C PHE A 96 11.51 -5.74 0.22
N GLU A 97 11.82 -6.09 -1.02
CA GLU A 97 13.16 -6.53 -1.45
C GLU A 97 14.21 -5.44 -1.21
N ARG A 98 13.91 -4.19 -1.59
CA ARG A 98 14.80 -3.03 -1.34
C ARG A 98 15.05 -2.77 0.14
N LEU A 99 14.01 -2.90 0.98
CA LEU A 99 14.16 -2.78 2.43
C LEU A 99 14.98 -3.94 3.02
N GLN A 100 14.84 -5.14 2.48
CA GLN A 100 15.60 -6.30 2.92
C GLN A 100 17.09 -6.19 2.57
N GLU A 101 17.40 -5.74 1.36
CA GLU A 101 18.77 -5.42 0.93
C GLU A 101 19.38 -4.36 1.84
N HIS A 102 18.66 -3.24 2.07
CA HIS A 102 19.13 -2.16 2.96
C HIS A 102 19.33 -2.60 4.42
N ALA A 103 18.56 -3.58 4.89
CA ALA A 103 18.71 -4.13 6.25
C ALA A 103 19.95 -5.02 6.41
N ALA A 104 20.51 -5.51 5.30
CA ALA A 104 21.68 -6.38 5.27
C ALA A 104 23.00 -5.63 5.09
N GLU A 105 22.95 -4.32 4.80
CA GLU A 105 24.08 -3.38 4.74
C GLU A 105 24.45 -2.86 6.15
#